data_AF-A0A1A9GP52-F1
#
_entry.id   AF-A0A1A9GP52-F1
#
_cell.length_a   1.000
_cell.length_b   1.000
_cell.length_c   1.000
_cell.angle_alpha   90.00
_cell.angle_beta   90.00
_cell.angle_gamma   90.00
#
_symmetry.space_group_name_H-M   'P 1'
#
loop_
_entity.id
_entity.type
_entity.pdbx_description
1 polymer ?
#
loop_
_entity_poly.entity_id
_entity_poly.type
_entity_poly.pdbx_seq_one_letter_code
_entity_poly.pdbx_strand_id
1 'polypeptide(L)'
;MVGVLVALAVAGLVRSAGTDGPVSDAERAQAVAASLRCPTCQGLSVADSGSPLARSMRDIIDEQVAAGESNEEITQYFVDRYSGWVLLAPRAGGIGWVVWAVPGAAVLVGLLVVTSLVRRRRDRVPQTLRWVGVGGLLAASLAVLVATNLDGRGEGELATGNVAPLGTQTAVQDDADQSGGVEAADIEGLRATVDADPDDVRARLALASAALQAGRLDVTREQAEAALDREPRNVDALMLRGLGARSADDAGATRALRSFLRLAPADHPGVPLVHRLLEEGS
;
A
#
# COMPACT_ATOMS: atom_id res chain seq x y z
N MET A 1 32.44 -13.23 -31.42
CA MET A 1 32.15 -12.97 -29.99
C MET A 1 30.70 -12.63 -29.71
N VAL A 2 30.06 -11.71 -30.44
CA VAL A 2 28.64 -11.30 -30.20
C VAL A 2 27.64 -12.48 -30.33
N GLY A 3 27.81 -13.37 -31.31
CA GLY A 3 26.91 -14.52 -31.48
C GLY A 3 26.94 -15.55 -30.35
N VAL A 4 28.07 -15.67 -29.63
CA VAL A 4 28.21 -16.59 -28.48
C VAL A 4 27.50 -16.02 -27.25
N LEU A 5 27.56 -14.70 -27.06
CA LEU A 5 26.84 -14.02 -25.97
C LEU A 5 25.32 -14.09 -26.15
N VAL A 6 24.82 -13.97 -27.39
CA VAL A 6 23.39 -14.12 -27.68
C VAL A 6 22.92 -15.56 -27.46
N ALA A 7 23.70 -16.56 -27.90
CA ALA A 7 23.35 -17.97 -27.70
C ALA A 7 23.34 -18.37 -26.21
N LEU A 8 24.28 -17.84 -25.41
CA LEU A 8 24.31 -18.07 -23.97
C LEU A 8 23.17 -17.35 -23.23
N ALA A 9 22.78 -16.14 -23.68
CA ALA A 9 21.62 -15.45 -23.13
C ALA A 9 20.31 -16.20 -23.42
N VAL A 10 20.14 -16.74 -24.63
CA VAL A 10 18.98 -17.55 -25.01
C VAL A 10 18.96 -18.89 -24.25
N ALA A 11 20.12 -19.56 -24.11
CA ALA A 11 20.22 -20.80 -23.34
C ALA A 11 19.94 -20.59 -21.84
N GLY A 12 20.37 -19.45 -21.28
CA GLY A 12 20.03 -19.05 -19.92
C GLY A 12 18.53 -18.84 -19.72
N LEU A 13 17.85 -18.23 -20.69
CA LEU A 13 16.39 -18.01 -20.67
C LEU A 13 15.58 -19.31 -20.76
N VAL A 14 16.06 -20.29 -21.54
CA VAL A 14 15.39 -21.60 -21.68
C VAL A 14 15.57 -22.47 -20.43
N ARG A 15 16.66 -22.30 -19.68
CA ARG A 15 16.94 -23.06 -18.45
C ARG A 15 16.15 -22.56 -17.23
N SER A 16 15.60 -21.34 -17.26
CA SER A 16 14.81 -20.78 -16.15
C SER A 16 13.34 -21.17 -16.16
N ALA A 17 12.87 -21.90 -17.18
CA ALA A 17 11.55 -22.51 -17.16
C ALA A 17 11.59 -23.72 -16.20
N GLY A 18 11.20 -23.47 -14.95
CA GLY A 18 11.17 -24.46 -13.88
C GLY A 18 10.28 -25.65 -14.21
N THR A 19 10.66 -26.82 -13.68
CA THR A 19 9.86 -28.04 -13.70
C THR A 19 8.92 -28.04 -12.51
N ASP A 20 7.62 -27.84 -12.75
CA ASP A 20 6.59 -27.91 -11.71
C ASP A 20 6.35 -29.37 -11.30
N GLY A 21 6.52 -29.66 -10.00
CA GLY A 21 6.02 -30.89 -9.39
C GLY A 21 4.48 -30.89 -9.30
N PRO A 22 3.85 -31.96 -8.79
CA PRO A 22 2.41 -31.96 -8.56
C PRO A 22 2.06 -30.88 -7.52
N VAL A 23 1.50 -29.76 -7.98
CA VAL A 23 1.02 -28.67 -7.14
C VAL A 23 -0.22 -29.17 -6.41
N SER A 24 -0.19 -29.19 -5.08
CA SER A 24 -1.37 -29.53 -4.28
C SER A 24 -2.49 -28.51 -4.49
N ASP A 25 -3.74 -28.92 -4.29
CA ASP A 25 -4.89 -28.01 -4.42
C ASP A 25 -4.76 -26.79 -3.50
N ALA A 26 -4.19 -26.97 -2.31
CA ALA A 26 -3.90 -25.86 -1.39
C ALA A 26 -2.87 -24.87 -1.96
N GLU A 27 -1.80 -25.36 -2.59
CA GLU A 27 -0.81 -24.51 -3.26
C GLU A 27 -1.40 -23.79 -4.48
N ARG A 28 -2.30 -24.45 -5.22
CA ARG A 28 -3.03 -23.83 -6.34
C ARG A 28 -3.94 -22.71 -5.84
N ALA A 29 -4.73 -22.98 -4.80
CA ALA A 29 -5.60 -21.98 -4.20
C ALA A 29 -4.80 -20.78 -3.67
N GLN A 30 -3.68 -21.05 -3.01
CA GLN A 30 -2.78 -20.00 -2.53
C GLN A 30 -2.17 -19.18 -3.69
N ALA A 31 -1.76 -19.82 -4.78
CA ALA A 31 -1.23 -19.14 -5.95
C ALA A 31 -2.27 -18.22 -6.61
N VAL A 32 -3.51 -18.69 -6.73
CA VAL A 32 -4.62 -17.88 -7.25
C VAL A 32 -4.90 -16.71 -6.30
N ALA A 33 -5.00 -16.94 -4.99
CA ALA A 33 -5.23 -15.89 -4.00
C ALA A 33 -4.11 -14.84 -3.98
N ALA A 34 -2.85 -15.23 -4.19
CA ALA A 34 -1.71 -14.31 -4.27
C ALA A 34 -1.73 -13.45 -5.55
N SER A 35 -2.35 -13.95 -6.62
CA SER A 35 -2.51 -13.21 -7.89
C SER A 35 -3.64 -12.17 -7.87
N LEU A 36 -4.52 -12.22 -6.86
CA LEU A 36 -5.68 -11.35 -6.71
C LEU A 36 -5.44 -10.27 -5.64
N ARG A 37 -5.87 -9.05 -5.91
CA ARG A 37 -5.88 -7.90 -5.02
C ARG A 37 -7.17 -7.89 -4.19
N CYS A 38 -7.06 -7.60 -2.90
CA CYS A 38 -8.25 -7.32 -2.11
C CYS A 38 -8.79 -5.91 -2.46
N PRO A 39 -10.03 -5.75 -2.96
CA PRO A 39 -10.57 -4.45 -3.37
C PRO A 39 -10.74 -3.45 -2.22
N THR A 40 -10.94 -3.96 -1.00
CA THR A 40 -11.14 -3.14 0.20
C THR A 40 -9.87 -2.93 1.00
N CYS A 41 -8.75 -3.50 0.55
CA CYS A 41 -7.48 -3.45 1.26
C CYS A 41 -6.49 -2.60 0.48
N GLN A 42 -5.76 -1.75 1.17
CA GLN A 42 -4.77 -0.87 0.55
C GLN A 42 -3.53 -1.66 0.14
N GLY A 43 -3.52 -2.20 -1.09
CA GLY A 43 -2.27 -2.73 -1.68
C GLY A 43 -1.96 -4.20 -1.44
N LEU A 44 -2.78 -4.91 -0.65
CA LEU A 44 -2.51 -6.30 -0.28
C LEU A 44 -3.20 -7.31 -1.23
N SER A 45 -2.56 -8.48 -1.36
CA SER A 45 -3.15 -9.63 -2.03
C SER A 45 -4.28 -10.23 -1.20
N VAL A 46 -5.15 -11.03 -1.84
CA VAL A 46 -6.19 -11.80 -1.15
C VAL A 46 -5.59 -12.89 -0.26
N ALA A 47 -4.41 -13.41 -0.63
CA ALA A 47 -3.65 -14.35 0.20
C ALA A 47 -3.17 -13.72 1.51
N ASP A 48 -2.66 -12.49 1.47
CA ASP A 48 -2.04 -11.82 2.62
C ASP A 48 -3.03 -11.03 3.48
N SER A 49 -4.17 -10.63 2.89
CA SER A 49 -5.15 -9.81 3.60
C SER A 49 -5.97 -10.59 4.64
N GLY A 50 -6.03 -10.02 5.85
CA GLY A 50 -6.91 -10.46 6.93
C GLY A 50 -8.35 -9.89 6.90
N SER A 51 -8.75 -9.22 5.83
CA SER A 51 -10.11 -8.62 5.75
C SER A 51 -11.21 -9.70 5.67
N PRO A 52 -12.44 -9.40 6.13
CA PRO A 52 -13.58 -10.31 5.96
C PRO A 52 -13.84 -10.68 4.49
N LEU A 53 -13.64 -9.72 3.57
CA LEU A 53 -13.79 -9.94 2.14
C LEU A 53 -12.72 -10.91 1.60
N ALA A 54 -11.44 -10.72 1.98
CA ALA A 54 -10.36 -11.60 1.55
C ALA A 54 -10.55 -13.04 2.04
N ARG A 55 -11.08 -13.24 3.27
CA ARG A 55 -11.47 -14.57 3.76
C ARG A 55 -12.54 -15.21 2.88
N SER A 56 -13.63 -14.50 2.62
CA SER A 56 -14.70 -15.01 1.75
C SER A 56 -14.21 -15.30 0.33
N MET A 57 -13.28 -14.50 -0.22
CA MET A 57 -12.69 -14.79 -1.52
C MET A 57 -11.82 -16.06 -1.49
N ARG A 58 -11.05 -16.31 -0.42
CA ARG A 58 -10.28 -17.54 -0.25
C ARG A 58 -11.17 -18.77 -0.15
N ASP A 59 -12.27 -18.67 0.60
CA ASP A 59 -13.24 -19.77 0.70
C ASP A 59 -13.82 -20.15 -0.68
N ILE A 60 -14.14 -19.15 -1.52
CA ILE A 60 -14.60 -19.38 -2.90
C ILE A 60 -13.50 -20.00 -3.78
N ILE A 61 -12.25 -19.55 -3.63
CA ILE A 61 -11.12 -20.11 -4.39
C ILE A 61 -10.93 -21.58 -4.01
N ASP A 62 -10.94 -21.91 -2.73
CA ASP A 62 -10.80 -23.28 -2.25
C ASP A 62 -11.93 -24.18 -2.78
N GLU A 63 -13.17 -23.68 -2.81
CA GLU A 63 -14.32 -24.40 -3.38
C GLU A 63 -14.15 -24.65 -4.89
N GLN A 64 -13.70 -23.65 -5.65
CA GLN A 64 -13.53 -23.78 -7.10
C GLN A 64 -12.33 -24.69 -7.46
N VAL A 65 -11.25 -24.64 -6.69
CA VAL A 65 -10.12 -25.56 -6.86
C VAL A 65 -10.56 -27.00 -6.55
N ALA A 66 -11.32 -27.20 -5.46
CA ALA A 66 -11.89 -28.50 -5.12
C ALA A 66 -12.90 -29.00 -6.17
N ALA A 67 -13.59 -28.10 -6.87
CA ALA A 67 -14.44 -28.41 -8.01
C ALA A 67 -13.66 -28.78 -9.29
N GLY A 68 -12.33 -28.65 -9.28
CA GLY A 68 -11.46 -29.00 -10.40
C GLY A 68 -11.34 -27.91 -11.47
N GLU A 69 -11.76 -26.67 -11.18
CA GLU A 69 -11.61 -25.56 -12.12
C GLU A 69 -10.13 -25.19 -12.33
N SER A 70 -9.80 -24.65 -13.50
CA SER A 70 -8.46 -24.15 -13.80
C SER A 70 -8.18 -22.80 -13.13
N ASN A 71 -6.90 -22.49 -12.91
CA ASN A 71 -6.51 -21.23 -12.26
C ASN A 71 -7.01 -20.01 -13.06
N GLU A 72 -7.02 -20.11 -14.40
CA GLU A 72 -7.53 -19.09 -15.31
C GLU A 72 -9.04 -18.88 -15.16
N GLU A 73 -9.82 -19.97 -15.05
CA GLU A 73 -11.28 -19.89 -14.85
C GLU A 73 -11.62 -19.23 -13.51
N ILE A 74 -10.94 -19.63 -12.44
CA ILE A 74 -11.12 -19.03 -11.11
C ILE A 74 -10.76 -17.54 -11.15
N THR A 75 -9.64 -17.20 -11.77
CA THR A 75 -9.21 -15.81 -11.90
C THR A 75 -10.19 -15.00 -12.74
N GLN A 76 -10.76 -15.59 -13.79
CA GLN A 76 -11.76 -14.96 -14.65
C GLN A 76 -13.07 -14.69 -13.89
N TYR A 77 -13.52 -15.63 -13.06
CA TYR A 77 -14.68 -15.44 -12.19
C TYR A 77 -14.56 -14.17 -11.33
N PHE A 78 -13.39 -13.93 -10.74
CA PHE A 78 -13.16 -12.72 -9.94
C PHE A 78 -13.04 -11.45 -10.79
N VAL A 79 -12.45 -11.52 -11.99
CA VAL A 79 -12.37 -10.37 -12.91
C VAL A 79 -13.75 -9.93 -13.40
N ASP A 80 -14.63 -10.88 -13.72
CA ASP A 80 -15.99 -10.58 -14.19
C ASP A 80 -16.83 -9.92 -13.09
N ARG A 81 -16.52 -10.20 -11.82
CA ARG A 81 -17.23 -9.64 -10.66
C ARG A 81 -16.64 -8.33 -10.13
N TYR A 82 -15.31 -8.21 -10.11
CA TYR A 82 -14.58 -7.12 -9.44
C TYR A 82 -13.78 -6.22 -10.39
N SER A 83 -13.88 -6.44 -11.71
CA SER A 83 -13.12 -5.79 -12.78
C SER A 83 -11.65 -6.26 -12.91
N GLY A 84 -11.00 -5.89 -14.01
CA GLY A 84 -9.60 -6.24 -14.28
C GLY A 84 -8.58 -5.68 -13.29
N TRP A 85 -8.95 -4.70 -12.45
CA TRP A 85 -8.08 -4.14 -11.41
C TRP A 85 -7.89 -5.09 -10.19
N VAL A 86 -8.70 -6.16 -10.11
CA VAL A 86 -8.52 -7.20 -9.11
C VAL A 86 -7.26 -8.03 -9.32
N LEU A 87 -6.60 -7.96 -10.48
CA LEU A 87 -5.36 -8.69 -10.73
C LEU A 87 -4.16 -7.89 -10.22
N LEU A 88 -3.28 -8.53 -9.43
CA LEU A 88 -2.02 -7.92 -9.00
C LEU A 88 -1.07 -7.68 -10.18
N ALA A 89 -1.10 -8.58 -11.17
CA ALA A 89 -0.31 -8.48 -12.38
C ALA A 89 -1.23 -8.35 -13.61
N PRO A 90 -1.00 -7.37 -14.50
CA PRO A 90 -1.78 -7.25 -15.73
C PRO A 90 -1.56 -8.50 -16.60
N ARG A 91 -2.65 -9.02 -17.19
CA ARG A 91 -2.57 -10.15 -18.12
C ARG A 91 -1.60 -9.80 -19.25
N ALA A 92 -0.64 -10.68 -19.50
CA ALA A 92 0.29 -10.55 -20.62
C ALA A 92 -0.42 -10.60 -22.00
N GLY A 93 -1.70 -11.00 -22.06
CA GLY A 93 -2.53 -10.99 -23.25
C GLY A 93 -3.33 -9.68 -23.39
N GLY A 94 -2.94 -8.82 -24.33
CA GLY A 94 -3.69 -7.60 -24.68
C GLY A 94 -2.76 -6.47 -25.14
N ILE A 95 -3.24 -5.22 -25.12
CA ILE A 95 -2.44 -4.02 -25.46
C ILE A 95 -1.15 -3.88 -24.61
N GLY A 96 -1.05 -4.59 -23.48
CA GLY A 96 0.15 -4.65 -22.66
C GLY A 96 1.43 -4.99 -23.43
N TRP A 97 1.38 -5.85 -24.46
CA TRP A 97 2.58 -6.17 -25.26
C TRP A 97 3.05 -4.98 -26.12
N VAL A 98 2.14 -4.08 -26.51
CA VAL A 98 2.45 -2.90 -27.34
C VAL A 98 3.38 -1.94 -26.59
N VAL A 99 3.16 -1.79 -25.28
CA VAL A 99 4.01 -0.97 -24.40
C VAL A 99 5.47 -1.46 -24.42
N TRP A 100 5.69 -2.76 -24.55
CA TRP A 100 7.02 -3.36 -24.64
C TRP A 100 7.56 -3.44 -26.08
N ALA A 101 6.68 -3.52 -27.09
CA ALA A 101 7.08 -3.56 -28.50
C ALA A 101 7.66 -2.22 -28.98
N VAL A 102 7.13 -1.09 -28.51
CA VAL A 102 7.61 0.26 -28.86
C VAL A 102 9.09 0.46 -28.53
N PRO A 103 9.57 0.23 -27.28
CA PRO A 103 11.00 0.36 -26.96
C PRO A 103 11.85 -0.65 -27.72
N GLY A 104 11.38 -1.89 -27.93
CA GLY A 104 12.08 -2.88 -28.75
C GLY A 104 12.26 -2.42 -30.20
N ALA A 105 11.22 -1.88 -30.81
CA ALA A 105 11.25 -1.33 -32.17
C ALA A 105 12.19 -0.11 -32.26
N ALA A 106 12.16 0.79 -31.28
CA ALA A 106 13.05 1.95 -31.24
C ALA A 106 14.52 1.55 -31.22
N VAL A 107 14.89 0.53 -30.42
CA VAL A 107 16.26 -0.02 -30.38
C VAL A 107 16.65 -0.63 -31.73
N LEU A 108 15.76 -1.41 -32.36
CA LEU A 108 16.02 -2.00 -33.67
C LEU A 108 16.22 -0.94 -34.76
N VAL A 109 15.38 0.09 -34.79
CA VAL A 109 15.50 1.22 -35.71
C VAL A 109 16.79 1.98 -35.48
N GLY A 110 17.13 2.30 -34.23
CA GLY A 110 18.39 2.95 -33.87
C GLY A 110 19.61 2.14 -34.34
N LEU A 111 19.60 0.82 -34.13
CA LEU A 111 20.68 -0.07 -34.57
C LEU A 111 20.81 -0.11 -36.09
N LEU A 112 19.69 -0.16 -36.82
CA LEU A 112 19.67 -0.10 -38.28
C LEU A 112 20.22 1.23 -38.82
N VAL A 113 19.85 2.34 -38.22
CA VAL A 113 20.33 3.68 -38.60
C VAL A 113 21.84 3.79 -38.39
N VAL A 114 22.33 3.42 -37.20
CA VAL A 114 23.77 3.48 -36.87
C VAL A 114 24.58 2.56 -37.80
N THR A 115 24.14 1.32 -38.00
CA THR A 115 24.85 0.37 -38.87
C THR A 115 24.84 0.82 -40.33
N SER A 116 23.74 1.41 -40.82
CA SER A 116 23.66 1.99 -42.16
C SER A 116 24.62 3.18 -42.33
N LEU A 117 24.65 4.11 -41.37
CA LEU A 117 25.56 5.26 -41.38
C LEU A 117 27.03 4.85 -41.33
N VAL A 118 27.39 3.87 -40.48
CA VAL A 118 28.75 3.35 -40.38
C VAL A 118 29.16 2.58 -41.63
N ARG A 119 28.25 1.80 -42.24
CA ARG A 119 28.52 1.10 -43.52
C ARG A 119 28.72 2.09 -44.66
N ARG A 120 27.93 3.16 -44.75
CA ARG A 120 28.06 4.21 -45.79
C ARG A 120 29.34 5.03 -45.66
N ARG A 121 29.92 5.16 -44.46
CA ARG A 121 31.20 5.87 -44.24
C ARG A 121 32.42 4.96 -44.36
N ARG A 122 32.25 3.66 -44.62
CA ARG A 122 33.35 2.69 -44.66
C ARG A 122 34.28 2.86 -45.87
N ASP A 123 33.88 3.65 -46.86
CA ASP A 123 34.71 3.95 -48.04
C ASP A 123 35.71 5.11 -47.83
N ARG A 124 35.75 5.77 -46.66
CA ARG A 124 36.66 6.93 -46.42
C ARG A 124 37.18 7.11 -44.97
N VAL A 125 37.37 6.08 -44.16
CA VAL A 125 37.90 6.28 -42.77
C VAL A 125 39.10 5.37 -42.47
N PRO A 126 40.29 5.94 -42.14
CA PRO A 126 41.47 5.17 -41.74
C PRO A 126 41.26 4.43 -40.41
N GLN A 127 41.92 3.27 -40.29
CA GLN A 127 41.71 2.25 -39.25
C GLN A 127 41.96 2.70 -37.80
N THR A 128 42.55 3.88 -37.57
CA THR A 128 42.91 4.38 -36.23
C THR A 128 41.72 4.97 -35.46
N LEU A 129 40.60 5.27 -36.12
CA LEU A 129 39.42 5.90 -35.50
C LEU A 129 38.28 4.92 -35.15
N ARG A 130 38.54 3.60 -35.16
CA ARG A 130 37.55 2.58 -34.74
C ARG A 130 37.53 2.35 -33.22
N TRP A 131 38.62 2.66 -32.52
CA TRP A 131 38.75 2.48 -31.07
C TRP A 131 38.17 3.65 -30.26
N VAL A 132 38.15 4.85 -30.84
CA VAL A 132 37.60 6.05 -30.18
C VAL A 132 36.07 5.98 -30.06
N GLY A 133 35.38 5.39 -31.04
CA GLY A 133 33.92 5.24 -30.99
C GLY A 133 33.42 4.22 -29.96
N VAL A 134 34.14 3.12 -29.77
CA VAL A 134 33.80 2.08 -28.77
C VAL A 134 34.17 2.54 -27.37
N GLY A 135 35.32 3.21 -27.20
CA GLY A 135 35.74 3.80 -25.93
C GLY A 135 34.80 4.93 -25.48
N GLY A 136 34.36 5.78 -26.41
CA GLY A 136 33.42 6.87 -26.10
C GLY A 136 32.02 6.38 -25.71
N LEU A 137 31.50 5.34 -26.37
CA LEU A 137 30.20 4.74 -26.02
C LEU A 137 30.24 3.98 -24.69
N LEU A 138 31.34 3.29 -24.37
CA LEU A 138 31.52 2.64 -23.08
C LEU A 138 31.70 3.66 -21.95
N ALA A 139 32.45 4.74 -22.17
CA ALA A 139 32.60 5.82 -21.20
C ALA A 139 31.30 6.58 -20.96
N ALA A 140 30.51 6.86 -22.00
CA ALA A 140 29.21 7.52 -21.86
C ALA A 140 28.19 6.63 -21.14
N SER A 141 28.17 5.32 -21.45
CA SER A 141 27.29 4.37 -20.77
C SER A 141 27.68 4.20 -19.30
N LEU A 142 28.98 4.14 -19.00
CA LEU A 142 29.50 4.09 -17.63
C LEU A 142 29.20 5.39 -16.88
N ALA A 143 29.32 6.56 -17.52
CA ALA A 143 29.01 7.84 -16.92
C ALA A 143 27.51 7.98 -16.58
N VAL A 144 26.62 7.52 -17.45
CA VAL A 144 25.18 7.46 -17.16
C VAL A 144 24.89 6.50 -16.00
N LEU A 145 25.50 5.30 -16.00
CA LEU A 145 25.33 4.31 -14.93
C LEU A 145 25.85 4.82 -13.58
N VAL A 146 26.96 5.56 -13.58
CA VAL A 146 27.55 6.18 -12.39
C VAL A 146 26.70 7.36 -11.92
N ALA A 147 26.23 8.23 -12.82
CA ALA A 147 25.36 9.35 -12.46
C ALA A 147 24.03 8.89 -11.83
N THR A 148 23.42 7.82 -12.34
CA THR A 148 22.16 7.29 -11.76
C THR A 148 22.37 6.51 -10.45
N ASN A 149 23.59 6.09 -10.12
CA ASN A 149 23.90 5.36 -8.89
C ASN A 149 24.56 6.22 -7.80
N LEU A 150 25.09 7.40 -8.14
CA LEU A 150 25.69 8.33 -7.18
C LEU A 150 24.66 9.27 -6.53
N ASP A 151 23.48 9.45 -7.11
CA ASP A 151 22.40 10.28 -6.53
C ASP A 151 21.76 9.64 -5.26
N GLY A 152 22.12 8.39 -4.95
CA GLY A 152 21.61 7.67 -3.77
C GLY A 152 22.61 7.51 -2.63
N ARG A 153 23.81 8.12 -2.68
CA ARG A 153 24.81 8.00 -1.62
C ARG A 153 25.43 9.33 -1.22
N GLY A 154 24.76 10.01 -0.28
CA GLY A 154 25.48 10.70 0.78
C GLY A 154 24.97 12.08 1.14
N GLU A 155 24.12 12.12 2.17
CA GLU A 155 24.29 13.06 3.30
C GLU A 155 24.09 12.28 4.61
N GLY A 156 24.95 11.27 4.83
CA GLY A 156 25.17 10.69 6.14
C GLY A 156 26.26 11.51 6.83
N GLU A 157 25.87 12.60 7.46
CA GLU A 157 26.77 13.44 8.23
C GLU A 157 27.35 12.65 9.41
N LEU A 158 28.67 12.43 9.37
CA LEU A 158 29.48 11.87 10.45
C LEU A 158 29.62 12.91 11.56
N ALA A 159 28.61 13.03 12.42
CA ALA A 159 28.74 13.73 13.70
C ALA A 159 29.33 12.78 14.75
N THR A 160 30.66 12.70 14.75
CA THR A 160 31.43 12.26 15.92
C THR A 160 31.24 13.33 17.01
N GLY A 161 30.52 13.03 18.08
CA GLY A 161 30.43 13.96 19.20
C GLY A 161 29.39 13.59 20.28
N ASN A 162 29.89 13.00 21.37
CA ASN A 162 29.29 12.97 22.71
C ASN A 162 27.95 12.21 22.90
N VAL A 163 28.07 10.99 23.42
CA VAL A 163 27.04 10.40 24.30
C VAL A 163 27.26 10.88 25.73
N ALA A 164 26.45 11.84 26.16
CA ALA A 164 26.10 12.05 27.55
C ALA A 164 24.64 11.59 27.74
N PRO A 165 24.29 10.84 28.80
CA PRO A 165 22.92 10.41 29.03
C PRO A 165 22.13 11.52 29.73
N LEU A 166 20.79 11.37 29.68
CA LEU A 166 19.74 12.10 30.41
C LEU A 166 19.06 13.23 29.62
N GLY A 167 17.79 12.98 29.30
CA GLY A 167 16.87 13.96 28.74
C GLY A 167 15.77 13.25 27.93
N THR A 168 14.65 12.99 28.58
CA THR A 168 13.39 12.56 27.96
C THR A 168 13.03 13.46 26.79
N GLN A 169 13.20 12.96 25.56
CA GLN A 169 12.55 13.51 24.38
C GLN A 169 11.51 12.51 23.90
N THR A 170 10.29 12.68 24.40
CA THR A 170 9.07 12.26 23.72
C THR A 170 8.92 13.15 22.48
N ALA A 171 9.62 12.76 21.42
CA ALA A 171 9.33 13.24 20.08
C ALA A 171 8.15 12.45 19.56
N VAL A 172 7.05 13.17 19.36
CA VAL A 172 5.90 12.81 18.54
C VAL A 172 6.36 12.04 17.31
N GLN A 173 6.01 10.75 17.26
CA GLN A 173 6.16 9.92 16.08
C GLN A 173 4.79 9.88 15.39
N ASP A 174 4.73 10.54 14.24
CA ASP A 174 3.68 10.40 13.23
C ASP A 174 3.73 8.96 12.66
N ASP A 175 3.19 8.01 13.43
CA ASP A 175 2.92 6.64 12.99
C ASP A 175 1.43 6.34 13.28
N ALA A 176 0.53 7.13 12.68
CA ALA A 176 -0.90 6.85 12.66
C ALA A 176 -1.26 5.90 11.50
N ASP A 177 -0.75 4.67 11.57
CA ASP A 177 -1.37 3.51 10.92
C ASP A 177 -1.06 2.24 11.73
N GLN A 178 -1.80 2.06 12.82
CA GLN A 178 -1.94 0.75 13.46
C GLN A 178 -3.42 0.47 13.65
N SER A 179 -4.01 -0.06 12.59
CA SER A 179 -5.24 -0.86 12.63
C SER A 179 -4.99 -2.19 13.35
N GLY A 180 -4.50 -2.14 14.58
CA GLY A 180 -4.42 -3.27 15.50
C GLY A 180 -5.48 -3.06 16.57
N GLY A 181 -6.41 -4.00 16.72
CA GLY A 181 -7.48 -3.92 17.71
C GLY A 181 -6.90 -3.58 19.08
N VAL A 182 -7.41 -2.51 19.68
CA VAL A 182 -6.92 -1.99 20.96
C VAL A 182 -7.18 -3.03 22.04
N GLU A 183 -6.15 -3.76 22.43
CA GLU A 183 -6.21 -4.67 23.58
C GLU A 183 -6.55 -3.88 24.84
N ALA A 184 -7.33 -4.47 25.75
CA ALA A 184 -7.75 -3.83 26.99
C ALA A 184 -6.59 -3.31 27.88
N ALA A 185 -5.36 -3.78 27.62
CA ALA A 185 -4.12 -3.33 28.24
C ALA A 185 -3.72 -1.88 27.88
N ASP A 186 -4.18 -1.35 26.74
CA ASP A 186 -3.81 -0.01 26.25
C ASP A 186 -4.57 1.12 26.98
N ILE A 187 -5.74 0.82 27.57
CA ILE A 187 -6.59 1.82 28.21
C ILE A 187 -5.95 2.36 29.50
N GLU A 188 -5.22 1.54 30.26
CA GLU A 188 -4.57 2.00 31.49
C GLU A 188 -3.34 2.87 31.19
N GLY A 189 -2.60 2.56 30.11
CA GLY A 189 -1.53 3.41 29.60
C GLY A 189 -2.05 4.77 29.15
N LEU A 190 -3.15 4.79 28.40
CA LEU A 190 -3.82 6.01 27.95
C LEU A 190 -4.46 6.82 29.09
N ARG A 191 -4.87 6.18 30.19
CA ARG A 191 -5.32 6.91 31.39
C ARG A 191 -4.16 7.64 32.05
N ALA A 192 -3.02 6.97 32.20
CA ALA A 192 -1.84 7.60 32.79
C ALA A 192 -1.37 8.83 31.98
N THR A 193 -1.54 8.83 30.66
CA THR A 193 -1.21 10.02 29.83
C THR A 193 -2.20 11.16 30.05
N VAL A 194 -3.50 10.87 30.11
CA VAL A 194 -4.53 11.88 30.43
C VAL A 194 -4.39 12.40 31.87
N ASP A 195 -3.98 11.56 32.82
CA ASP A 195 -3.74 11.97 34.21
C ASP A 195 -2.49 12.86 34.33
N ALA A 196 -1.49 12.63 33.49
CA ALA A 196 -0.27 13.45 33.43
C ALA A 196 -0.53 14.83 32.81
N ASP A 197 -1.35 14.90 31.75
CA ASP A 197 -1.80 16.14 31.15
C ASP A 197 -3.32 16.13 30.90
N PRO A 198 -4.12 16.63 31.87
CA PRO A 198 -5.58 16.68 31.73
C PRO A 198 -6.07 17.62 30.63
N ASP A 199 -5.20 18.45 30.07
CA ASP A 199 -5.58 19.44 29.07
C ASP A 199 -5.28 18.96 27.65
N ASP A 200 -4.60 17.82 27.49
CA ASP A 200 -4.35 17.20 26.20
C ASP A 200 -5.61 16.54 25.63
N VAL A 201 -6.27 17.28 24.73
CA VAL A 201 -7.46 16.83 24.00
C VAL A 201 -7.17 15.56 23.19
N ARG A 202 -5.97 15.41 22.62
CA ARG A 202 -5.62 14.26 21.77
C ARG A 202 -5.54 12.98 22.60
N ALA A 203 -4.91 13.05 23.77
CA ALA A 203 -4.85 11.93 24.71
C ALA A 203 -6.25 11.51 25.17
N ARG A 204 -7.14 12.47 25.46
CA ARG A 204 -8.54 12.20 25.82
C ARG A 204 -9.32 11.51 24.69
N LEU A 205 -9.16 11.96 23.45
CA LEU A 205 -9.84 11.35 22.30
C LEU A 205 -9.32 9.94 22.00
N ALA A 206 -8.02 9.70 22.17
CA ALA A 206 -7.44 8.36 22.06
C ALA A 206 -7.99 7.41 23.14
N LEU A 207 -8.08 7.88 24.39
CA LEU A 207 -8.69 7.11 25.48
C LEU A 207 -10.19 6.86 25.23
N ALA A 208 -10.92 7.87 24.75
CA ALA A 208 -12.34 7.75 24.42
C ALA A 208 -12.59 6.73 23.29
N SER A 209 -11.79 6.75 22.23
CA SER A 209 -11.93 5.82 21.11
C SER A 209 -11.59 4.38 21.52
N ALA A 210 -10.53 4.19 22.31
CA ALA A 210 -10.18 2.90 22.90
C ALA A 210 -11.30 2.38 23.83
N ALA A 211 -11.86 3.25 24.67
CA ALA A 211 -12.97 2.91 25.55
C ALA A 211 -14.23 2.50 24.77
N LEU A 212 -14.53 3.17 23.65
CA LEU A 212 -15.67 2.86 22.79
C LEU A 212 -15.54 1.46 22.20
N GLN A 213 -14.36 1.11 21.68
CA GLN A 213 -14.08 -0.23 21.15
C GLN A 213 -14.19 -1.31 22.22
N ALA A 214 -13.82 -0.99 23.46
CA ALA A 214 -13.99 -1.86 24.62
C ALA A 214 -15.44 -1.90 25.16
N GLY A 215 -16.39 -1.19 24.57
CA GLY A 215 -17.79 -1.11 25.03
C GLY A 215 -18.01 -0.30 26.31
N ARG A 216 -16.99 0.45 26.77
CA ARG A 216 -17.05 1.33 27.95
C ARG A 216 -17.59 2.70 27.56
N LEU A 217 -18.91 2.75 27.35
CA LEU A 217 -19.62 3.93 26.85
C LEU A 217 -19.59 5.10 27.83
N ASP A 218 -19.58 4.82 29.13
CA ASP A 218 -19.43 5.80 30.22
C ASP A 218 -18.11 6.57 30.12
N VAL A 219 -16.99 5.84 30.02
CA VAL A 219 -15.66 6.42 29.88
C VAL A 219 -15.54 7.18 28.56
N THR A 220 -16.10 6.63 27.48
CA THR A 220 -16.13 7.29 26.16
C THR A 220 -16.81 8.66 26.25
N ARG A 221 -18.00 8.70 26.86
CA ARG A 221 -18.81 9.91 26.97
C ARG A 221 -18.11 10.96 27.82
N GLU A 222 -17.58 10.57 28.97
CA GLU A 222 -16.86 11.46 29.89
C GLU A 222 -15.66 12.13 29.22
N GLN A 223 -14.81 11.33 28.56
CA GLN A 223 -13.61 11.86 27.92
C GLN A 223 -13.92 12.72 26.69
N ALA A 224 -14.95 12.35 25.92
CA ALA A 224 -15.41 13.17 24.81
C ALA A 224 -16.01 14.51 25.28
N GLU A 225 -16.73 14.54 26.40
CA GLU A 225 -17.25 15.78 26.99
C GLU A 225 -16.12 16.69 27.47
N ALA A 226 -15.14 16.14 28.19
CA ALA A 226 -13.98 16.91 28.65
C ALA A 226 -13.14 17.47 27.48
N ALA A 227 -13.03 16.73 26.39
CA ALA A 227 -12.41 17.23 25.15
C ALA A 227 -13.20 18.40 24.54
N LEU A 228 -14.54 18.32 24.53
CA LEU A 228 -15.40 19.39 24.01
C LEU A 228 -15.39 20.66 24.87
N ASP A 229 -15.15 20.55 26.17
CA ASP A 229 -15.00 21.71 27.06
C ASP A 229 -13.79 22.56 26.67
N ARG A 230 -12.76 21.96 26.06
CA ARG A 230 -11.58 22.65 25.54
C ARG A 230 -11.72 23.04 24.07
N GLU A 231 -12.22 22.12 23.26
CA GLU A 231 -12.43 22.32 21.83
C GLU A 231 -13.90 22.06 21.43
N PRO A 232 -14.80 23.06 21.57
CA PRO A 232 -16.24 22.86 21.36
C PRO A 232 -16.66 22.49 19.92
N ARG A 233 -15.76 22.66 18.95
CA ARG A 233 -15.98 22.37 17.53
C ARG A 233 -15.17 21.17 17.04
N ASN A 234 -14.53 20.42 17.94
CA ASN A 234 -13.79 19.22 17.58
C ASN A 234 -14.75 18.14 17.09
N VAL A 235 -14.56 17.73 15.83
CA VAL A 235 -15.46 16.83 15.11
C VAL A 235 -15.44 15.43 15.72
N ASP A 236 -14.26 14.90 16.03
CA ASP A 236 -14.10 13.58 16.65
C ASP A 236 -14.73 13.53 18.05
N ALA A 237 -14.56 14.59 18.83
CA ALA A 237 -15.16 14.69 20.16
C ALA A 237 -16.70 14.71 20.10
N LEU A 238 -17.28 15.42 19.13
CA LEU A 238 -18.74 15.43 18.90
C LEU A 238 -19.26 14.04 18.49
N MET A 239 -18.51 13.34 17.64
CA MET A 239 -18.85 11.98 17.22
C MET A 239 -18.79 11.01 18.40
N LEU A 240 -17.67 10.97 19.13
CA LEU A 240 -17.44 10.09 20.27
C LEU A 240 -18.44 10.34 21.40
N ARG A 241 -18.82 11.60 21.65
CA ARG A 241 -19.89 11.93 22.61
C ARG A 241 -21.23 11.32 22.20
N GLY A 242 -21.56 11.37 20.91
CA GLY A 242 -22.78 10.78 20.38
C GLY A 242 -22.77 9.25 20.46
N LEU A 243 -21.66 8.62 20.08
CA LEU A 243 -21.50 7.16 20.09
C LEU A 243 -21.41 6.57 21.51
N GLY A 244 -20.91 7.33 22.48
CA GLY A 244 -20.86 6.94 23.89
C GLY A 244 -22.23 6.94 24.60
N ALA A 245 -23.33 7.24 23.91
CA ALA A 245 -24.66 7.23 24.51
C ALA A 245 -25.22 5.81 24.64
N ARG A 246 -25.85 5.53 25.78
CA ARG A 246 -26.38 4.20 26.11
C ARG A 246 -27.73 3.89 25.45
N SER A 247 -28.41 4.90 24.93
CA SER A 247 -29.73 4.81 24.31
C SER A 247 -29.88 5.89 23.23
N ALA A 248 -30.54 5.56 22.12
CA ALA A 248 -30.85 6.49 21.03
C ALA A 248 -31.67 7.72 21.49
N ASP A 249 -32.40 7.60 22.60
CA ASP A 249 -33.22 8.67 23.19
C ASP A 249 -32.43 9.77 23.92
N ASP A 250 -31.09 9.69 23.97
CA ASP A 250 -30.29 10.76 24.55
C ASP A 250 -30.32 12.00 23.62
N ALA A 251 -31.15 12.98 23.98
CA ALA A 251 -31.28 14.25 23.28
C ALA A 251 -29.96 15.02 23.18
N GLY A 252 -29.04 14.84 24.15
CA GLY A 252 -27.68 15.37 24.12
C GLY A 252 -26.83 14.70 23.05
N ALA A 253 -26.88 13.36 22.97
CA ALA A 253 -26.17 12.57 21.96
C ALA A 253 -26.64 12.91 20.54
N THR A 254 -27.95 12.93 20.32
CA THR A 254 -28.55 13.32 19.04
C THR A 254 -28.13 14.75 18.63
N ARG A 255 -28.05 15.69 19.58
CA ARG A 255 -27.60 17.07 19.30
C ARG A 255 -26.11 17.10 18.94
N ALA A 256 -25.27 16.28 19.58
CA ALA A 256 -23.86 16.16 19.27
C ALA A 256 -23.64 15.60 17.86
N LEU A 257 -24.33 14.51 17.51
CA LEU A 257 -24.29 13.90 16.17
C LEU A 257 -24.76 14.84 15.06
N ARG A 258 -25.83 15.60 15.26
CA ARG A 258 -26.26 16.64 14.31
C ARG A 258 -25.27 17.80 14.21
N SER A 259 -24.52 18.08 15.26
CA SER A 259 -23.47 19.10 15.23
C SER A 259 -22.23 18.59 14.49
N PHE A 260 -21.87 17.31 14.69
CA PHE A 260 -20.87 16.61 13.90
C PHE A 260 -21.19 16.69 12.40
N LEU A 261 -22.40 16.34 11.96
CA LEU A 261 -22.78 16.40 10.53
C LEU A 261 -22.71 17.82 9.93
N ARG A 262 -22.79 18.87 10.75
CA ARG A 262 -22.66 20.27 10.29
C ARG A 262 -21.21 20.73 10.17
N LEU A 263 -20.28 20.10 10.89
CA LEU A 263 -18.89 20.53 11.00
C LEU A 263 -17.91 19.58 10.31
N ALA A 264 -18.27 18.30 10.17
CA ALA A 264 -17.41 17.28 9.58
C ALA A 264 -17.22 17.48 8.07
N PRO A 265 -16.01 17.24 7.53
CA PRO A 265 -15.79 17.10 6.09
C PRO A 265 -16.66 16.00 5.49
N ALA A 266 -17.05 16.16 4.22
CA ALA A 266 -17.94 15.21 3.54
C ALA A 266 -17.32 13.80 3.35
N ASP A 267 -16.00 13.73 3.31
CA ASP A 267 -15.19 12.52 3.19
C ASP A 267 -14.85 11.88 4.55
N HIS A 268 -15.30 12.46 5.66
CA HIS A 268 -15.02 11.93 6.99
C HIS A 268 -15.66 10.54 7.17
N PRO A 269 -14.90 9.52 7.63
CA PRO A 269 -15.35 8.12 7.66
C PRO A 269 -16.57 7.88 8.58
N GLY A 270 -16.77 8.74 9.58
CA GLY A 270 -17.92 8.68 10.50
C GLY A 270 -19.25 9.16 9.89
N VAL A 271 -19.26 9.89 8.79
CA VAL A 271 -20.50 10.50 8.23
C VAL A 271 -21.57 9.46 7.87
N PRO A 272 -21.26 8.39 7.11
CA PRO A 272 -22.25 7.36 6.78
C PRO A 272 -22.79 6.60 8.00
N LEU A 273 -21.97 6.46 9.05
CA LEU A 273 -22.39 5.83 10.30
C LEU A 273 -23.41 6.70 11.04
N VAL A 274 -23.10 7.99 11.19
CA VAL A 274 -23.97 8.93 11.92
C VAL A 274 -25.32 9.12 11.23
N HIS A 275 -25.36 9.14 9.89
CA HIS A 275 -26.62 9.17 9.15
C HIS A 275 -27.53 7.98 9.50
N ARG A 276 -27.00 6.75 9.48
CA ARG A 276 -27.77 5.54 9.84
C ARG A 276 -28.27 5.58 11.28
N LEU A 277 -27.42 5.98 12.23
CA LEU A 277 -27.80 6.07 13.64
C LEU A 277 -28.95 7.06 13.89
N LEU A 278 -28.98 8.18 13.17
CA LEU A 278 -30.05 9.17 13.31
C LEU A 278 -31.36 8.75 12.62
N GLU A 279 -31.29 7.88 11.61
CA GLU A 279 -32.47 7.30 10.93
C GLU A 279 -33.10 6.17 11.76
N GLU A 280 -32.28 5.33 12.41
CA GLU A 280 -32.76 4.21 13.24
C GLU A 280 -33.40 4.68 14.57
N GLY A 281 -33.01 5.86 15.06
CA GLY A 281 -33.50 6.42 16.32
C GLY A 281 -34.68 7.39 16.21
N SER A 282 -35.18 7.68 15.00
CA SER A 282 -36.31 8.59 14.75
C SER A 282 -37.62 7.86 14.49
#